data_AF-A0A0D5ZHQ9-F1
#
_entry.id   AF-A0A0D5ZHQ9-F1
#
_cell.length_a   1.000
_cell.length_b   1.000
_cell.length_c   1.000
_cell.angle_alpha   90.00
_cell.angle_beta   90.00
_cell.angle_gamma   90.00
#
_symmetry.space_group_name_H-M   'P 1'
#
loop_
_entity.id
_entity.type
_entity.pdbx_description
1 polymer ?
#
loop_
_entity_poly.entity_id
_entity_poly.type
_entity_poly.pdbx_seq_one_letter_code
_entity_poly.pdbx_strand_id
1 'polypeptide(L)'
;MLEDGDYSDLVTYLTGLFSIKKIPEVAMDQYGIKYSSAVILQGMSGDSEYEITRYPEKDEREAVKIINLEVSGIVPDVTCKVSINWDWVSITPEIDEKDATAFVDKLDMSTFRYF
;
A
#
# COMPACT_ATOMS: atom_id res chain seq x y z
N MET A 1 -1.71 6.40 13.33
CA MET A 1 -0.56 5.78 12.65
C MET A 1 -0.37 4.40 13.25
N LEU A 2 -0.13 3.37 12.44
CA LEU A 2 0.15 2.01 12.94
C LEU A 2 1.66 1.78 12.78
N GLU A 3 2.38 1.64 13.88
CA GLU A 3 3.85 1.46 13.93
C GLU A 3 4.21 0.01 14.32
N ASP A 4 5.47 -0.37 14.12
CA ASP A 4 6.08 -1.64 14.54
C ASP A 4 5.39 -2.92 14.03
N GLY A 5 4.74 -2.86 12.86
CA GLY A 5 4.22 -4.05 12.18
C GLY A 5 5.19 -4.59 11.12
N ASP A 6 5.01 -5.84 10.69
CA ASP A 6 5.69 -6.38 9.51
C ASP A 6 4.72 -6.36 8.33
N TYR A 7 4.81 -5.33 7.50
CA TYR A 7 3.99 -5.13 6.31
C TYR A 7 4.79 -5.34 5.02
N SER A 8 5.98 -5.93 5.11
CA SER A 8 6.87 -6.17 3.96
C SER A 8 6.20 -7.06 2.89
N ASP A 9 5.50 -8.10 3.32
CA ASP A 9 4.69 -8.98 2.47
C ASP A 9 3.54 -8.22 1.82
N LEU A 10 2.88 -7.33 2.56
CA LEU A 10 1.79 -6.52 2.05
C LEU A 10 2.27 -5.53 0.96
N VAL A 11 3.41 -4.87 1.17
CA VAL A 11 4.05 -4.00 0.17
C VAL A 11 4.40 -4.79 -1.09
N THR A 12 5.01 -5.98 -0.92
CA THR A 12 5.39 -6.86 -2.04
C THR A 12 4.17 -7.33 -2.82
N TYR A 13 3.12 -7.77 -2.13
CA TYR A 13 1.88 -8.22 -2.74
C TYR A 13 1.18 -7.11 -3.51
N LEU A 14 0.95 -5.95 -2.89
CA LEU A 14 0.23 -4.84 -3.54
C LEU A 14 1.02 -4.33 -4.75
N THR A 15 2.34 -4.21 -4.63
CA THR A 15 3.22 -3.88 -5.76
C THR A 15 3.07 -4.89 -6.89
N GLY A 16 3.06 -6.18 -6.57
CA GLY A 16 2.81 -7.25 -7.54
C GLY A 16 1.43 -7.15 -8.19
N LEU A 17 0.37 -6.98 -7.40
CA LEU A 17 -1.01 -6.89 -7.87
C LEU A 17 -1.18 -5.75 -8.87
N PHE A 18 -0.77 -4.54 -8.50
CA PHE A 18 -0.90 -3.34 -9.33
C PHE A 18 0.02 -3.38 -10.56
N SER A 19 1.29 -3.79 -10.40
CA SER A 19 2.23 -3.83 -11.52
C SER A 19 2.03 -4.99 -12.49
N ILE A 20 1.58 -6.16 -12.03
CA ILE A 20 1.40 -7.35 -12.88
C ILE A 20 0.05 -7.28 -13.57
N LYS A 21 -1.03 -7.02 -12.82
CA LYS A 21 -2.37 -7.01 -13.42
C LYS A 21 -2.68 -5.68 -14.10
N LYS A 22 -1.89 -4.63 -13.86
CA LYS A 22 -2.11 -3.26 -14.37
C LYS A 22 -3.52 -2.74 -14.09
N ILE A 23 -4.10 -3.17 -12.97
CA ILE A 23 -5.44 -2.80 -12.53
C ILE A 23 -5.28 -1.52 -11.70
N PRO A 24 -5.78 -0.36 -12.13
CA PRO A 24 -5.60 0.89 -11.38
C PRO A 24 -6.40 0.94 -10.08
N GLU A 25 -7.51 0.20 -10.01
CA GLU A 25 -8.43 0.22 -8.89
C GLU A 25 -8.99 -1.18 -8.62
N VAL A 26 -8.97 -1.57 -7.34
CA VAL A 26 -9.47 -2.85 -6.85
C VAL A 26 -10.56 -2.58 -5.83
N ALA A 27 -11.74 -3.17 -6.04
CA ALA A 27 -12.78 -3.23 -5.04
C ALA A 27 -12.56 -4.44 -4.13
N MET A 28 -12.51 -4.22 -2.83
CA MET A 28 -12.32 -5.24 -1.80
C MET A 28 -13.32 -5.01 -0.67
N ASP A 29 -14.38 -5.83 -0.62
CA ASP A 29 -15.47 -5.68 0.34
C ASP A 29 -16.09 -4.27 0.22
N GLN A 30 -16.04 -3.45 1.27
CA GLN A 30 -16.48 -2.06 1.27
C GLN A 30 -15.43 -1.05 0.78
N TYR A 31 -14.19 -1.49 0.53
CA TYR A 31 -13.07 -0.61 0.21
C TYR A 31 -12.84 -0.50 -1.30
N GLY A 32 -12.72 0.72 -1.81
CA GLY A 32 -12.18 1.00 -3.14
C GLY A 32 -10.73 1.41 -3.03
N ILE A 33 -9.80 0.62 -3.58
CA ILE A 33 -8.37 0.83 -3.42
C ILE A 33 -7.76 1.15 -4.77
N LYS A 34 -7.21 2.35 -4.92
CA LYS A 34 -6.58 2.82 -6.15
C LYS A 34 -5.11 3.11 -5.94
N TYR A 35 -4.28 2.67 -6.88
CA TYR A 35 -2.85 3.00 -6.87
C TYR A 35 -2.63 4.50 -7.12
N SER A 36 -1.74 5.11 -6.33
CA SER A 36 -1.36 6.53 -6.49
C SER A 36 0.11 6.67 -6.89
N SER A 37 1.03 6.18 -6.06
CA SER A 37 2.48 6.26 -6.30
C SER A 37 3.25 5.21 -5.50
N ALA A 38 4.54 5.08 -5.76
CA ALA A 38 5.47 4.26 -4.98
C ALA A 38 6.79 4.98 -4.78
N VAL A 39 7.43 4.74 -3.63
CA VAL A 39 8.80 5.20 -3.33
C VAL A 39 9.76 4.02 -3.48
N ILE A 40 10.78 4.20 -4.32
CA ILE A 40 11.76 3.17 -4.66
C ILE A 40 13.12 3.54 -4.05
N LEU A 41 13.78 2.54 -3.45
CA LEU A 41 15.17 2.61 -3.03
C LEU A 41 16.10 2.50 -4.24
N GLN A 42 16.97 3.49 -4.43
CA GLN A 42 17.98 3.50 -5.48
C GLN A 42 19.37 3.18 -4.90
N GLY A 43 20.06 2.24 -5.54
CA GLY A 43 21.45 1.88 -5.25
C GLY A 43 21.61 0.73 -4.25
N MET A 44 22.78 0.07 -4.27
CA MET A 44 23.10 -1.08 -3.40
C MET A 44 23.12 -0.76 -1.91
N SER A 45 23.22 0.51 -1.53
CA SER A 45 23.23 0.97 -0.13
C SER A 45 21.91 1.58 0.35
N GLY A 46 20.91 1.78 -0.53
CA GLY A 46 19.59 2.30 -0.15
C GLY A 46 19.57 3.78 0.29
N ASP A 47 20.65 4.54 0.07
CA ASP A 47 20.80 5.91 0.57
C ASP A 47 19.98 6.96 -0.20
N SER A 48 19.38 6.57 -1.33
CA SER A 48 18.61 7.48 -2.19
C SER A 48 17.23 6.91 -2.48
N GLU A 49 16.20 7.75 -2.34
CA GLU A 49 14.81 7.41 -2.60
C GLU A 49 14.25 8.30 -3.69
N TYR A 50 13.41 7.73 -4.56
CA TYR A 50 12.65 8.50 -5.54
C TYR A 50 11.21 8.01 -5.61
N GLU A 51 10.29 8.93 -5.86
CA GLU A 51 8.87 8.63 -6.01
C GLU A 51 8.48 8.50 -7.49
N ILE A 52 7.68 7.49 -7.81
CA ILE A 52 7.09 7.28 -9.14
C ILE A 52 5.58 7.22 -9.07
N THR A 53 4.90 7.79 -10.06
CA THR A 53 3.43 7.73 -10.20
C THR A 53 2.97 6.64 -11.18
N ARG A 54 3.91 6.07 -11.95
CA ARG A 54 3.67 4.85 -12.74
C ARG A 54 3.79 3.62 -11.84
N TYR A 55 3.37 2.46 -12.36
CA TYR A 55 3.64 1.19 -11.70
C TYR A 55 5.14 0.87 -11.69
N PRO A 56 5.68 0.29 -10.60
CA PRO A 56 7.05 -0.23 -10.55
C PRO A 56 7.33 -1.27 -11.64
N GLU A 57 8.46 -1.10 -12.33
CA GLU A 57 8.98 -2.05 -13.33
C GLU A 57 9.58 -3.30 -12.66
N LYS A 58 9.88 -4.34 -13.45
CA LYS A 58 10.23 -5.67 -12.90
C LYS A 58 11.44 -5.61 -11.95
N ASP A 59 12.43 -4.81 -12.29
CA ASP A 59 13.66 -4.55 -11.55
C ASP A 59 13.47 -3.61 -10.34
N GLU A 60 12.42 -2.78 -10.35
CA GLU A 60 12.10 -1.86 -9.26
C GLU A 60 11.25 -2.49 -8.15
N ARG A 61 10.50 -3.56 -8.45
CA ARG A 61 9.52 -4.16 -7.52
C ARG A 61 10.10 -4.59 -6.19
N GLU A 62 11.30 -5.17 -6.20
CA GLU A 62 11.99 -5.63 -4.99
C GLU A 62 12.57 -4.47 -4.17
N ALA A 63 12.66 -3.27 -4.78
CA ALA A 63 13.18 -2.07 -4.16
C ALA A 63 12.07 -1.08 -3.73
N VAL A 64 10.80 -1.48 -3.83
CA VAL A 64 9.68 -0.64 -3.36
C VAL A 64 9.68 -0.60 -1.84
N LYS A 65 9.93 0.59 -1.30
CA LYS A 65 9.90 0.87 0.14
C LYS A 65 8.50 1.24 0.61
N ILE A 66 7.84 2.12 -0.13
CA ILE A 66 6.51 2.64 0.24
C ILE A 66 5.58 2.52 -0.95
N ILE A 67 4.36 2.02 -0.73
CA ILE A 67 3.26 2.13 -1.68
C ILE A 67 2.23 3.13 -1.16
N ASN A 68 1.81 4.04 -2.02
CA ASN A 68 0.79 5.05 -1.75
C ASN A 68 -0.48 4.73 -2.52
N LEU A 69 -1.59 4.71 -1.80
CA LEU A 69 -2.90 4.34 -2.29
C LEU A 69 -3.92 5.45 -1.96
N GLU A 70 -4.92 5.57 -2.83
CA GLU A 70 -6.16 6.29 -2.55
C GLU A 70 -7.22 5.25 -2.17
N VAL A 71 -7.77 5.36 -0.97
CA VAL A 71 -8.71 4.36 -0.43
C VAL A 71 -10.01 5.02 -0.03
N SER A 72 -11.11 4.57 -0.62
CA SER A 72 -12.47 4.92 -0.23
C SER A 72 -13.08 3.81 0.62
N GLY A 73 -14.08 4.15 1.44
CA GLY A 73 -14.81 3.18 2.26
C GLY A 73 -14.19 2.87 3.63
N ILE A 74 -13.05 3.48 3.99
CA ILE A 74 -12.57 3.49 5.38
C ILE A 74 -13.44 4.41 6.22
N VAL A 75 -13.67 5.62 5.71
CA VAL A 75 -14.62 6.60 6.27
C VAL A 75 -15.66 6.91 5.19
N PRO A 76 -16.96 7.00 5.54
CA PRO A 76 -18.00 7.36 4.58
C PRO A 76 -17.70 8.67 3.86
N ASP A 77 -17.84 8.67 2.53
CA ASP A 77 -17.68 9.84 1.65
C ASP A 77 -16.29 10.52 1.69
N VAL A 78 -15.29 9.87 2.27
CA VAL A 78 -13.91 10.38 2.33
C VAL A 78 -12.95 9.41 1.65
N THR A 79 -12.16 9.93 0.71
CA THR A 79 -11.00 9.21 0.16
C THR A 79 -9.80 9.49 1.04
N CYS A 80 -9.28 8.45 1.67
CA CYS A 80 -8.07 8.50 2.47
C CYS A 80 -6.84 8.24 1.59
N LYS A 81 -5.74 8.95 1.84
CA LYS A 81 -4.42 8.56 1.38
C LYS A 81 -3.85 7.54 2.36
N VAL A 82 -3.49 6.36 1.87
CA VAL A 82 -2.85 5.31 2.66
C VAL A 82 -1.43 5.12 2.15
N SER A 83 -0.45 5.29 3.04
CA SER A 83 0.96 5.02 2.78
C SER A 83 1.37 3.80 3.59
N ILE A 84 1.83 2.75 2.90
CA ILE A 84 2.26 1.49 3.53
C ILE A 84 3.75 1.35 3.28
N ASN A 85 4.53 1.34 4.36
CA ASN A 85 5.95 1.00 4.40
C ASN A 85 6.08 -0.38 5.05
N TRP A 86 7.27 -0.97 5.02
CA TRP A 86 7.58 -2.25 5.64
C TRP A 86 7.29 -2.28 7.13
N ASP A 87 7.51 -1.16 7.84
CA ASP A 87 7.41 -1.11 9.30
C ASP A 87 6.17 -0.37 9.81
N TRP A 88 5.44 0.34 8.93
CA TRP A 88 4.33 1.19 9.35
C TRP A 88 3.28 1.42 8.28
N VAL A 89 2.07 1.77 8.74
CA VAL A 89 0.96 2.26 7.90
C VAL A 89 0.49 3.62 8.39
N SER A 90 0.39 4.56 7.45
CA SER A 90 -0.13 5.91 7.69
C SER A 90 -1.37 6.16 6.84
N ILE A 91 -2.40 6.76 7.45
CA ILE A 91 -3.69 7.05 6.82
C ILE A 91 -4.02 8.51 7.05
N THR A 92 -4.31 9.25 5.97
CA THR A 92 -4.65 10.68 5.99
C THR A 92 -5.99 10.90 5.26
N PRO A 93 -6.97 11.62 5.84
CA PRO A 93 -6.95 12.25 7.17
C PRO A 93 -6.82 11.21 8.29
N GLU A 94 -6.40 11.67 9.47
CA GLU A 94 -6.29 10.80 10.63
C GLU A 94 -7.67 10.22 10.99
N ILE A 95 -7.69 8.93 11.30
CA ILE A 95 -8.89 8.17 11.64
C ILE A 95 -8.66 7.41 12.94
N ASP A 96 -9.75 6.90 13.51
CA ASP A 96 -9.67 6.05 14.70
C ASP A 96 -8.84 4.79 14.44
N GLU A 97 -7.99 4.45 15.41
CA GLU A 97 -7.07 3.30 15.35
C GLU A 97 -7.80 1.98 15.06
N LYS A 98 -9.03 1.84 15.56
CA LYS A 98 -9.87 0.67 15.31
C LYS A 98 -10.20 0.49 13.83
N ASP A 99 -10.54 1.57 13.13
CA ASP A 99 -10.90 1.52 11.72
C ASP A 99 -9.65 1.33 10.85
N ALA A 100 -8.54 1.96 11.23
CA ALA A 100 -7.23 1.73 10.61
C ALA A 100 -6.82 0.25 10.71
N THR A 101 -6.92 -0.34 11.91
CA THR A 101 -6.57 -1.74 12.16
C THR A 101 -7.48 -2.68 11.38
N ALA A 102 -8.81 -2.46 11.43
CA ALA A 102 -9.77 -3.28 10.68
C ALA A 102 -9.52 -3.24 9.17
N PHE A 103 -9.13 -2.09 8.62
CA PHE A 103 -8.75 -1.97 7.22
C PHE A 103 -7.45 -2.74 6.90
N VAL A 104 -6.41 -2.59 7.71
CA VAL A 104 -5.12 -3.30 7.51
C VAL A 104 -5.29 -4.81 7.65
N ASP A 105 -6.03 -5.28 8.65
CA ASP A 105 -6.35 -6.71 8.82
C ASP A 105 -7.04 -7.28 7.57
N LYS A 106 -7.94 -6.51 6.96
CA LYS A 106 -8.64 -6.92 5.74
C LYS A 106 -7.73 -6.97 4.51
N LEU A 107 -6.82 -6.02 4.39
CA LEU A 107 -5.79 -6.03 3.35
C LEU A 107 -4.89 -7.26 3.49
N ASP A 108 -4.41 -7.53 4.70
CA ASP A 108 -3.53 -8.65 4.98
C ASP A 108 -4.21 -10.01 4.76
N MET A 109 -5.40 -10.22 5.34
CA MET A 109 -6.18 -11.45 5.13
C MET A 109 -6.52 -11.71 3.66
N SER A 110 -6.72 -10.66 2.86
CA SER A 110 -7.00 -10.79 1.42
C SER A 110 -5.75 -11.12 0.62
N THR A 111 -4.59 -10.70 1.11
CA THR A 111 -3.26 -11.04 0.57
C THR A 111 -3.00 -12.54 0.67
N PHE A 112 -3.40 -13.17 1.79
CA PHE A 112 -3.24 -14.62 2.01
C PHE A 112 -4.20 -15.52 1.22
N ARG A 113 -5.33 -15.01 0.70
CA ARG A 113 -6.33 -15.85 -0.01
C ARG A 113 -5.96 -16.21 -1.44
N TYR A 114 -4.91 -15.62 -2.00
CA TYR A 114 -4.48 -15.87 -3.39
C TYR A 114 -3.15 -16.65 -3.51
N PHE A 115 -2.67 -17.24 -2.42
CA PHE A 115 -1.57 -18.21 -2.39
C PHE A 115 -2.08 -19.67 -2.45
#